data_AF-A0A9D1FG51-F1
#
_entry.id   AF-A0A9D1FG51-F1
#
_cell.length_a   1.000
_cell.length_b   1.000
_cell.length_c   1.000
_cell.angle_alpha   90.00
_cell.angle_beta   90.00
_cell.angle_gamma   90.00
#
_symmetry.space_group_name_H-M   'P 1'
#
loop_
_entity.id
_entity.type
_entity.pdbx_description
1 polymer ?
#
loop_
_entity_poly.entity_id
_entity_poly.type
_entity_poly.pdbx_seq_one_letter_code
_entity_poly.pdbx_strand_id
1 'polypeptide(L)'
;MNEKRNASKNFRSPESTQEMDWTQLLGLVSSVESRAKVCGAFAIARQAELLRKTMARSNTNKKLMRSIQSKLEKLEYELSQKSK
;
A
#
# COMPACT_ATOMS: atom_id res chain seq x y z
N MET A 1 -37.17 12.63 17.98
CA MET A 1 -37.72 12.76 16.60
C MET A 1 -37.04 13.97 15.97
N ASN A 2 -36.29 13.92 14.88
CA ASN A 2 -36.09 12.89 13.87
C ASN A 2 -34.69 13.12 13.27
N GLU A 3 -33.85 12.09 13.27
CA GLU A 3 -32.55 12.11 12.59
C GLU A 3 -32.77 12.30 11.09
N LYS A 4 -32.39 13.47 10.55
CA LYS A 4 -32.38 13.72 9.11
C LYS A 4 -31.03 13.30 8.52
N ARG A 5 -31.08 12.11 7.91
CA ARG A 5 -30.59 11.78 6.56
C ARG A 5 -29.09 12.00 6.29
N ASN A 6 -28.39 10.87 6.28
CA ASN A 6 -27.11 10.60 5.61
C ASN A 6 -26.92 11.41 4.33
N ALA A 7 -26.05 12.42 4.39
CA ALA A 7 -25.45 13.00 3.21
C ALA A 7 -24.36 12.05 2.70
N SER A 8 -24.70 11.24 1.70
CA SER A 8 -23.73 10.54 0.86
C SER A 8 -22.81 11.56 0.18
N LYS A 9 -21.67 11.82 0.81
CA LYS A 9 -20.48 12.39 0.16
C LYS A 9 -19.26 11.59 0.62
N ASN A 10 -19.16 10.34 0.15
CA ASN A 10 -17.88 9.63 0.11
C ASN A 10 -17.01 10.19 -1.04
N PHE A 11 -16.83 11.51 -1.06
CA PHE A 11 -15.72 12.11 -1.80
C PHE A 11 -14.52 11.98 -0.88
N ARG A 12 -13.78 10.87 -1.01
CA ARG A 12 -12.54 10.66 -0.26
C ARG A 12 -11.63 11.86 -0.49
N SER A 13 -11.45 12.70 0.53
CA SER A 13 -10.46 13.76 0.53
C SER A 13 -9.05 13.16 0.34
N PRO A 14 -8.18 13.75 -0.51
CA PRO A 14 -6.84 13.25 -0.78
C PRO A 14 -5.84 13.69 0.29
N GLU A 15 -6.14 13.46 1.58
CA GLU A 15 -5.24 13.88 2.66
C GLU A 15 -5.45 13.06 3.94
N SER A 16 -5.19 11.76 3.86
CA SER A 16 -4.92 10.98 5.05
C SER A 16 -3.82 9.99 4.72
N THR A 17 -2.58 10.49 4.66
CA THR A 17 -1.41 9.64 4.84
C THR A 17 -1.42 9.18 6.30
N GLN A 18 -2.33 8.25 6.60
CA GLN A 18 -2.44 7.59 7.88
C GLN A 18 -1.06 7.00 8.18
N GLU A 19 -0.43 7.41 9.28
CA GLU A 19 0.87 6.86 9.68
C GLU A 19 0.70 5.36 9.91
N MET A 20 1.21 4.55 8.99
CA MET A 20 1.14 3.09 9.08
C MET A 20 2.17 2.57 10.07
N ASP A 21 1.81 1.54 10.84
CA ASP A 21 2.81 0.81 11.63
C ASP A 21 3.62 -0.17 10.74
N TRP A 22 4.75 -0.65 11.27
CA TRP A 22 5.69 -1.50 10.52
C TRP A 22 5.08 -2.83 10.06
N THR A 23 4.22 -3.40 10.90
CA THR A 23 3.56 -4.69 10.66
C THR A 23 2.49 -4.53 9.59
N GLN A 24 1.70 -3.45 9.66
CA GLN A 24 0.73 -3.10 8.63
C GLN A 24 1.41 -2.89 7.28
N LEU A 25 2.52 -2.14 7.25
CA LEU A 25 3.26 -1.89 6.01
C LEU A 25 3.81 -3.19 5.41
N LEU A 26 4.33 -4.10 6.25
CA LEU A 26 4.81 -5.41 5.81
C LEU A 26 3.68 -6.27 5.23
N GLY A 27 2.50 -6.21 5.85
CA GLY A 27 1.28 -6.88 5.38
C GLY A 27 0.87 -6.39 3.99
N LEU A 28 0.86 -5.07 3.77
CA LEU A 28 0.55 -4.51 2.45
C LEU A 28 1.60 -4.90 1.40
N VAL A 29 2.89 -4.80 1.71
CA VAL A 29 3.96 -5.24 0.79
C VAL A 29 3.74 -6.69 0.35
N SER A 30 3.41 -7.58 1.29
CA SER A 30 3.15 -8.99 1.01
C SER A 30 1.89 -9.19 0.16
N SER A 31 0.85 -8.40 0.41
CA SER A 31 -0.39 -8.40 -0.39
C SER A 31 -0.13 -7.99 -1.84
N VAL A 32 0.63 -6.91 -2.06
CA VAL A 32 1.00 -6.42 -3.38
C VAL A 32 1.89 -7.41 -4.12
N GLU A 33 2.86 -8.03 -3.42
CA GLU A 33 3.69 -9.09 -3.99
C GLU A 33 2.81 -10.25 -4.52
N SER A 34 1.85 -10.71 -3.71
CA SER A 34 0.93 -11.79 -4.08
C SER A 34 0.05 -11.42 -5.27
N ARG A 35 -0.62 -10.26 -5.21
CA ARG A 35 -1.48 -9.78 -6.32
C ARG A 35 -0.69 -9.59 -7.61
N ALA A 36 0.53 -9.06 -7.52
CA ALA A 36 1.40 -8.90 -8.69
C ALA A 36 1.78 -10.24 -9.32
N LYS A 37 2.02 -11.30 -8.53
CA LYS A 37 2.25 -12.66 -9.05
C LYS A 37 1.00 -13.20 -9.75
N VAL A 38 -0.17 -13.03 -9.14
CA VAL A 38 -1.45 -13.49 -9.73
C VAL A 38 -1.73 -12.80 -11.06
N CYS A 39 -1.46 -11.50 -11.16
CA CYS A 39 -1.63 -10.73 -12.40
C CYS A 39 -0.49 -10.93 -13.43
N GLY A 40 0.49 -11.79 -13.18
CA GLY A 40 1.66 -11.97 -14.05
C GLY A 40 2.59 -10.75 -14.12
N ALA A 41 2.43 -9.77 -13.22
CA ALA A 41 3.25 -8.56 -13.15
C ALA A 41 4.56 -8.82 -12.38
N PHE A 42 5.41 -9.73 -12.90
CA PHE A 42 6.63 -10.20 -12.23
C PHE A 42 7.60 -9.08 -11.84
N ALA A 43 7.70 -8.02 -12.64
CA ALA A 43 8.53 -6.86 -12.32
C ALA A 43 8.06 -6.12 -11.04
N ILE A 44 6.75 -6.02 -10.84
CA ILE A 44 6.14 -5.42 -9.64
C ILE A 44 6.32 -6.37 -8.45
N ALA A 45 6.08 -7.66 -8.66
CA ALA A 45 6.27 -8.68 -7.62
C ALA A 45 7.72 -8.69 -7.10
N ARG A 46 8.72 -8.60 -7.98
CA ARG A 46 10.12 -8.53 -7.60
C ARG A 46 10.45 -7.26 -6.80
N GLN A 47 9.87 -6.12 -7.17
CA GLN A 47 10.05 -4.87 -6.42
C GLN A 47 9.43 -4.96 -5.02
N ALA A 48 8.22 -5.52 -4.90
CA ALA A 48 7.57 -5.76 -3.60
C ALA A 48 8.38 -6.74 -2.73
N GLU A 49 8.90 -7.82 -3.31
CA GLU A 49 9.77 -8.77 -2.61
C GLU A 49 11.04 -8.10 -2.07
N LEU A 50 11.66 -7.22 -2.86
CA LEU A 50 12.83 -6.45 -2.42
C LEU A 50 12.49 -5.53 -1.24
N LEU A 51 11.34 -4.84 -1.28
CA LEU A 51 10.88 -4.03 -0.15
C LEU A 51 10.70 -4.89 1.11
N ARG A 52 10.06 -6.06 0.98
CA ARG A 52 9.87 -7.00 2.09
C ARG A 52 11.21 -7.45 2.69
N LYS A 53 12.20 -7.79 1.85
CA LYS A 53 13.55 -8.16 2.30
C LYS A 53 14.27 -7.01 2.98
N THR A 54 14.14 -5.78 2.48
CA THR A 54 14.68 -4.59 3.13
C THR A 54 14.07 -4.38 4.50
N MET A 55 12.74 -4.53 4.63
CA MET A 55 12.06 -4.44 5.92
C MET A 55 12.53 -5.53 6.89
N ALA A 56 12.64 -6.78 6.45
CA ALA A 56 13.08 -7.88 7.31
C ALA A 56 14.51 -7.71 7.87
N ARG A 57 15.37 -6.92 7.19
CA ARG A 57 16.77 -6.70 7.58
C ARG A 57 17.03 -5.34 8.22
N SER A 58 16.03 -4.47 8.27
CA SER A 58 16.19 -3.10 8.77
C SER A 58 15.51 -2.91 10.11
N ASN A 59 16.10 -2.07 10.95
CA ASN A 59 15.41 -1.54 12.12
C ASN A 59 14.30 -0.58 11.67
N THR A 60 13.17 -0.66 12.34
CA THR A 60 12.02 0.20 12.09
C THR A 60 12.39 1.67 12.35
N ASN A 61 12.45 2.47 11.28
CA ASN A 61 12.67 3.92 11.36
C ASN A 61 11.63 4.65 10.51
N LYS A 62 11.04 5.72 11.05
CA LYS A 62 10.01 6.54 10.40
C LYS A 62 10.39 7.00 8.98
N LYS A 63 11.66 7.36 8.74
CA LYS A 63 12.11 7.77 7.40
C LYS A 63 12.06 6.61 6.39
N LEU A 64 12.49 5.42 6.82
CA LEU A 64 12.44 4.21 6.00
C LEU A 64 10.99 3.81 5.73
N MET A 65 10.13 3.86 6.76
CA MET A 65 8.70 3.57 6.65
C MET A 65 8.01 4.46 5.61
N ARG A 66 8.20 5.78 5.68
CA ARG A 66 7.65 6.70 4.68
C ARG A 66 8.16 6.40 3.26
N SER A 67 9.46 6.10 3.13
CA SER A 67 10.05 5.77 1.83
C SER A 67 9.48 4.49 1.23
N ILE A 68 9.29 3.45 2.05
CA ILE A 68 8.69 2.18 1.63
C ILE A 68 7.22 2.36 1.31
N GLN A 69 6.48 3.12 2.12
CA GLN A 69 5.07 3.44 1.88
C GLN A 69 4.88 4.13 0.53
N SER A 70 5.63 5.19 0.22
CA SER A 70 5.52 5.87 -1.08
C SER A 70 5.88 4.97 -2.26
N LYS A 71 6.87 4.07 -2.10
CA LYS A 71 7.20 3.07 -3.13
C LYS A 71 6.08 2.05 -3.31
N LEU A 72 5.48 1.60 -2.22
CA LEU A 72 4.38 0.63 -2.24
C LEU A 72 3.14 1.21 -2.90
N GLU A 73 2.76 2.45 -2.58
CA GLU A 73 1.66 3.17 -3.21
C GLU A 73 1.83 3.25 -4.74
N LYS A 74 3.06 3.53 -5.20
CA LYS A 74 3.38 3.53 -6.64
C LYS A 74 3.20 2.15 -7.26
N LEU A 75 3.68 1.08 -6.60
CA LEU A 75 3.54 -0.30 -7.10
C LEU A 75 2.07 -0.75 -7.14
N GLU A 76 1.26 -0.38 -6.13
CA GLU A 76 -0.19 -0.63 -6.13
C GLU A 76 -0.89 0.08 -7.29
N TYR A 77 -0.54 1.34 -7.53
CA TYR A 77 -1.07 2.09 -8.65
C TYR A 77 -0.71 1.42 -9.98
N GLU A 78 0.56 1.08 -10.21
CA GLU A 78 1.01 0.39 -11.44
C GLU A 78 0.30 -0.95 -11.64
N LEU A 79 0.12 -1.73 -10.57
CA LEU A 79 -0.59 -3.00 -10.62
C LEU A 79 -2.07 -2.82 -10.98
N SER A 80 -2.71 -1.76 -10.47
CA SER A 80 -4.10 -1.42 -10.79
C SER A 80 -4.29 -1.02 -12.26
N GLN A 81 -3.25 -0.49 -12.92
CA GLN A 81 -3.29 -0.18 -14.35
C GLN A 81 -3.10 -1.41 -15.23
N LYS A 82 -2.29 -2.39 -14.79
CA LYS A 82 -2.03 -3.63 -15.54
C LYS A 82 -3.13 -4.69 -15.45
N SER A 83 -4.05 -4.55 -14.49
CA SER A 83 -5.17 -5.46 -14.25
C SER A 83 -6.48 -5.03 -14.95
N LYS A 84 -6.44 -3.98 -15.78
CA LYS A 84 -7.58 -3.51 -16.61
C LYS A 84 -7.40 -3.97 -18.04
#